data_AF-A0A351FD48-F1
#
_entry.id   AF-A0A351FD48-F1
#
_cell.length_a   1.000
_cell.length_b   1.000
_cell.length_c   1.000
_cell.angle_alpha   90.00
_cell.angle_beta   90.00
_cell.angle_gamma   90.00
#
_symmetry.space_group_name_H-M   'P 1'
#
loop_
_entity.id
_entity.type
_entity.pdbx_description
1 polymer ?
#
loop_
_entity_poly.entity_id
_entity_poly.type
_entity_poly.pdbx_seq_one_letter_code
_entity_poly.pdbx_strand_id
1 'polypeptide(L)'
;MDKTRYHDLDALRAFAMLLGIALHGLLSFIPTPIWPVQDSNQSEFYFIPLMFIHGFRMSLFFFISGFFTMMVWQKRGSVSLLRQRAKRIVLPFVIFGALLFPLLNNMESFVGKAENNRLPDQDQRGKTHTAFNPEHKVPNDLGGAAREGNLEKIREFLKQGAEVNGKYDKDFTPLHWAATMNQVEAIELLIDEGANLDSRDGHQSTPLLLAAFFGQTKSVEVLLQRGADPNLRNKDGALPAQAMMANRAVTEWVARDILKIPMDWAKIREGRRQATKLLSPESALPSNGRNSNWFVRNYFMFGQFCTHHLWFLYDLVYLTVGFVLLAGILRFFPKLAFAKWLAESPLRLLWLVPLTFWAQFHMGSGEDGVFGPATAVFLKPDWVKLGYYAIFFGYGALCFPHEGFHKKVGRFWPLHLTFAAVAFTLALLIIEDKDQDWYYGWISLYSALFVWLMIFGLIGPFRKFFSKENPQVRFVSDSAYWLYLAHLPLIQIIQFWVAEWSLPILLKLSFVCVITTLLLLLSYRYLIRYTLIGTMLNGKRYKTNATH
;
A
#
# COMPACT_ATOMS: atom_id res chain seq x y z
N MET A 1 7.48 3.60 -41.57
CA MET A 1 6.59 4.35 -40.66
C MET A 1 7.37 5.53 -40.13
N ASP A 2 6.90 6.71 -40.44
CA ASP A 2 7.56 8.00 -40.21
C ASP A 2 7.94 8.23 -38.73
N LYS A 3 8.91 9.12 -38.49
CA LYS A 3 9.51 9.48 -37.19
C LYS A 3 8.53 10.23 -36.26
N THR A 4 7.25 9.88 -36.23
CA THR A 4 6.28 10.58 -35.37
C THR A 4 6.54 10.21 -33.91
N ARG A 5 7.06 11.17 -33.15
CA ARG A 5 7.21 11.08 -31.70
C ARG A 5 5.93 11.63 -31.06
N TYR A 6 5.40 10.91 -30.09
CA TYR A 6 4.18 11.29 -29.37
C TYR A 6 4.52 12.19 -28.18
N HIS A 7 4.70 13.49 -28.45
CA HIS A 7 5.08 14.48 -27.43
C HIS A 7 4.03 14.60 -26.32
N ASP A 8 2.75 14.49 -26.66
CA ASP A 8 1.60 14.48 -25.76
C ASP A 8 1.69 13.32 -24.76
N LEU A 9 1.99 12.10 -25.24
CA LEU A 9 2.11 10.91 -24.39
C LEU A 9 3.41 10.89 -23.58
N ASP A 10 4.50 11.44 -24.11
CA ASP A 10 5.73 11.66 -23.34
C ASP A 10 5.49 12.65 -22.19
N ALA A 11 4.73 13.72 -22.43
CA ALA A 11 4.33 14.68 -21.41
C ALA A 11 3.39 14.04 -20.37
N LEU A 12 2.42 13.23 -20.81
CA LEU A 12 1.50 12.53 -19.92
C LEU A 12 2.22 11.51 -19.03
N ARG A 13 3.25 10.82 -19.57
CA ARG A 13 4.15 9.98 -18.77
C ARG A 13 4.87 10.80 -17.70
N ALA A 14 5.45 11.95 -18.09
CA ALA A 14 6.13 12.84 -17.15
C ALA A 14 5.19 13.39 -16.07
N PHE A 15 3.92 13.62 -16.39
CA PHE A 15 2.93 14.04 -15.42
C PHE A 15 2.61 12.94 -14.39
N ALA A 16 2.38 11.70 -14.86
CA ALA A 16 2.15 10.55 -13.98
C ALA A 16 3.33 10.30 -13.02
N MET A 17 4.56 10.64 -13.44
CA MET A 17 5.75 10.64 -12.58
C MET A 17 5.64 11.62 -11.42
N LEU A 18 5.38 12.89 -11.74
CA LEU A 18 5.36 13.98 -10.77
C LEU A 18 4.23 13.80 -9.76
N LEU A 19 3.09 13.25 -10.20
CA LEU A 19 2.03 12.80 -9.30
C LEU A 19 2.49 11.75 -8.30
N GLY A 20 3.47 10.91 -8.67
CA GLY A 20 4.10 9.99 -7.73
C GLY A 20 4.85 10.70 -6.62
N ILE A 21 5.62 11.75 -6.94
CA ILE A 21 6.31 12.57 -5.94
C ILE A 21 5.29 13.24 -5.02
N ALA A 22 4.21 13.80 -5.57
CA ALA A 22 3.13 14.41 -4.79
C ALA A 22 2.44 13.41 -3.86
N LEU A 23 2.11 12.21 -4.36
CA LEU A 23 1.48 11.14 -3.58
C LEU A 23 2.36 10.75 -2.39
N HIS A 24 3.65 10.49 -2.59
CA HIS A 24 4.54 10.13 -1.47
C HIS A 24 4.83 11.32 -0.54
N GLY A 25 4.85 12.55 -1.09
CA GLY A 25 4.92 13.78 -0.33
C GLY A 25 3.73 13.96 0.63
N LEU A 26 2.55 13.47 0.26
CA LEU A 26 1.34 13.51 1.10
C LEU A 26 1.39 12.52 2.28
N LEU A 27 2.12 11.41 2.17
CA LEU A 27 2.05 10.31 3.14
C LEU A 27 2.48 10.69 4.56
N SER A 28 3.34 11.70 4.74
CA SER A 28 3.74 12.16 6.08
C SER A 28 2.65 12.96 6.80
N PHE A 29 1.69 13.53 6.06
CA PHE A 29 0.60 14.35 6.60
C PHE A 29 -0.65 13.53 6.94
N ILE A 30 -0.59 12.22 6.70
CA ILE A 30 -1.69 11.28 6.92
C ILE A 30 -1.27 10.35 8.05
N PRO A 31 -2.13 10.11 9.06
CA PRO A 31 -1.82 9.23 10.18
C PRO A 31 -1.82 7.76 9.75
N THR A 32 -0.82 7.36 8.96
CA THR A 32 -0.65 5.99 8.45
C THR A 32 0.58 5.35 9.08
N PRO A 33 0.46 4.19 9.76
CA PRO A 33 1.58 3.57 10.46
C PRO A 33 2.65 2.99 9.52
N ILE A 34 2.37 2.95 8.21
CA ILE A 34 3.21 2.34 7.18
C ILE A 34 4.32 3.30 6.72
N TRP A 35 4.15 4.62 6.85
CA TRP A 35 5.13 5.59 6.36
C TRP A 35 6.15 5.97 7.45
N PRO A 36 7.47 5.91 7.20
CA PRO A 36 8.48 6.11 8.25
C PRO A 36 8.51 7.51 8.90
N VAL A 37 8.07 8.54 8.17
CA VAL A 37 8.16 9.94 8.59
C VAL A 37 6.76 10.51 8.81
N GLN A 38 6.45 10.96 10.02
CA GLN A 38 5.16 11.54 10.35
C GLN A 38 5.36 13.04 10.65
N ASP A 39 4.59 13.91 9.99
CA ASP A 39 4.60 15.35 10.23
C ASP A 39 3.89 15.69 11.54
N SER A 40 4.21 16.82 12.17
CA SER A 40 3.53 17.26 13.40
C SER A 40 2.07 17.67 13.16
N ASN A 41 1.71 18.04 11.93
CA ASN A 41 0.38 18.49 11.55
C ASN A 41 -0.28 17.47 10.60
N GLN A 42 -0.86 16.41 11.16
CA GLN A 42 -1.54 15.36 10.40
C GLN A 42 -3.05 15.57 10.35
N SER A 43 -3.68 15.17 9.25
CA SER A 43 -5.14 15.17 9.14
C SER A 43 -5.64 14.09 8.19
N GLU A 44 -6.75 13.45 8.55
CA GLU A 44 -7.43 12.47 7.70
C GLU A 44 -7.97 13.10 6.41
N PHE A 45 -8.20 14.41 6.37
CA PHE A 45 -8.63 15.11 5.16
C PHE A 45 -7.66 14.90 3.98
N TYR A 46 -6.37 14.67 4.26
CA TYR A 46 -5.37 14.43 3.23
C TYR A 46 -5.46 13.03 2.60
N PHE A 47 -6.29 12.12 3.12
CA PHE A 47 -6.65 10.89 2.41
C PHE A 47 -7.39 11.18 1.10
N ILE A 48 -8.16 12.26 1.00
CA ILE A 48 -8.93 12.60 -0.20
C ILE A 48 -8.01 12.84 -1.41
N PRO A 49 -7.05 13.78 -1.38
CA PRO A 49 -6.12 13.97 -2.50
C PRO A 49 -5.23 12.74 -2.74
N LEU A 50 -4.89 11.97 -1.70
CA LEU A 50 -4.17 10.70 -1.84
C LEU A 50 -4.99 9.70 -2.68
N MET A 51 -6.25 9.44 -2.29
CA MET A 51 -7.16 8.55 -2.99
C MET A 51 -7.41 9.00 -4.43
N PHE A 52 -7.57 10.31 -4.65
CA PHE A 52 -7.74 10.87 -5.98
C PHE A 52 -6.56 10.53 -6.90
N ILE A 53 -5.32 10.79 -6.45
CA ILE A 53 -4.12 10.51 -7.24
C ILE A 53 -3.92 9.00 -7.39
N HIS A 54 -4.04 8.25 -6.30
CA HIS A 54 -3.87 6.81 -6.26
C HIS A 54 -4.84 6.08 -7.20
N GLY A 55 -6.09 6.56 -7.26
CA GLY A 55 -7.19 5.94 -8.00
C GLY A 55 -6.97 5.80 -9.51
N PHE A 56 -6.09 6.58 -10.14
CA PHE A 56 -5.83 6.48 -11.58
C PHE A 56 -4.35 6.44 -11.98
N ARG A 57 -3.43 6.93 -11.15
CA ARG A 57 -2.03 7.15 -11.56
C ARG A 57 -1.34 5.88 -12.06
N MET A 58 -1.49 4.76 -11.35
CA MET A 58 -0.85 3.50 -11.75
C MET A 58 -1.50 2.90 -13.01
N SER A 59 -2.82 2.96 -13.11
CA SER A 59 -3.55 2.51 -14.31
C SER A 59 -3.16 3.32 -15.55
N LEU A 60 -2.97 4.64 -15.39
CA LEU A 60 -2.43 5.51 -16.43
C LEU A 60 -1.00 5.11 -16.82
N PHE A 61 -0.14 4.80 -15.85
CA PHE A 61 1.23 4.31 -16.10
C PHE A 61 1.22 3.02 -16.92
N PHE A 62 0.39 2.03 -16.57
CA PHE A 62 0.30 0.76 -17.30
C PHE A 62 -0.29 0.94 -18.70
N PHE A 63 -1.30 1.81 -18.85
CA PHE A 63 -1.84 2.19 -20.16
C PHE A 63 -0.76 2.75 -21.09
N ILE A 64 -0.02 3.76 -20.63
CA ILE A 64 1.08 4.37 -21.40
C ILE A 64 2.19 3.34 -21.68
N SER A 65 2.48 2.46 -20.72
CA SER A 65 3.48 1.42 -20.87
C SER A 65 3.10 0.38 -21.93
N GLY A 66 1.82 -0.01 -22.01
CA GLY A 66 1.29 -0.87 -23.06
C GLY A 66 1.42 -0.24 -24.44
N PHE A 67 1.03 1.04 -24.55
CA PHE A 67 1.16 1.82 -25.80
C PHE A 67 2.60 1.84 -26.32
N PHE A 68 3.57 2.20 -25.46
CA PHE A 68 4.97 2.21 -25.85
C PHE A 68 5.55 0.81 -26.06
N THR A 69 4.99 -0.23 -25.43
CA THR A 69 5.39 -1.62 -25.67
C THR A 69 5.03 -2.06 -27.08
N MET A 70 3.80 -1.79 -27.53
CA MET A 70 3.40 -2.05 -28.91
C MET A 70 4.27 -1.28 -29.91
N MET A 71 4.55 0.00 -29.63
CA MET A 71 5.43 0.83 -30.46
C MET A 71 6.83 0.21 -30.64
N VAL A 72 7.46 -0.20 -29.52
CA VAL A 72 8.80 -0.80 -29.56
C VAL A 72 8.77 -2.15 -30.25
N TRP A 73 7.75 -2.97 -29.96
CA TRP A 73 7.59 -4.29 -30.56
C TRP A 73 7.47 -4.22 -32.08
N GLN A 74 6.64 -3.31 -32.61
CA GLN A 74 6.50 -3.12 -34.05
C GLN A 74 7.79 -2.59 -34.71
N LYS A 75 8.58 -1.78 -33.99
CA LYS A 75 9.82 -1.20 -34.52
C LYS A 75 11.04 -2.12 -34.42
N ARG A 76 11.11 -3.00 -33.41
CA ARG A 76 12.33 -3.73 -33.03
C ARG A 76 12.15 -5.22 -32.76
N GLY A 77 10.92 -5.72 -32.76
CA GLY A 77 10.59 -7.13 -32.51
C GLY A 77 10.66 -7.56 -31.04
N SER A 78 10.25 -8.80 -30.79
CA SER A 78 10.08 -9.38 -29.44
C SER A 78 11.39 -9.46 -28.63
N VAL A 79 12.49 -9.91 -29.25
CA VAL A 79 13.77 -10.10 -28.54
C VAL A 79 14.34 -8.77 -28.07
N SER A 80 14.32 -7.74 -28.93
CA SER A 80 14.81 -6.40 -28.56
C SER A 80 13.94 -5.78 -27.45
N LEU A 81 12.62 -6.00 -27.49
CA LEU A 81 11.71 -5.51 -26.45
C LEU A 81 12.05 -6.14 -25.10
N LEU A 82 12.12 -7.48 -25.03
CA LEU A 82 12.44 -8.20 -23.79
C LEU A 82 13.80 -7.80 -23.25
N ARG A 83 14.82 -7.69 -24.10
CA ARG A 83 16.16 -7.23 -23.71
C ARG A 83 16.15 -5.80 -23.16
N GLN A 84 15.37 -4.90 -23.78
CA GLN A 84 15.24 -3.53 -23.30
C GLN A 84 14.53 -3.47 -21.95
N ARG A 85 13.46 -4.24 -21.76
CA ARG A 85 12.70 -4.29 -20.51
C ARG A 85 13.52 -4.92 -19.38
N ALA A 86 14.18 -6.04 -19.64
CA ALA A 86 15.08 -6.69 -18.68
C ALA A 86 16.16 -5.72 -18.18
N LYS A 87 16.83 -4.98 -19.09
CA LYS A 87 17.83 -3.96 -18.69
C LYS A 87 17.25 -2.86 -17.80
N ARG A 88 16.04 -2.39 -18.10
CA ARG A 88 15.36 -1.34 -17.34
C ARG A 88 14.86 -1.78 -15.97
N ILE A 89 14.86 -3.08 -15.70
CA ILE A 89 14.31 -3.67 -14.49
C ILE A 89 15.45 -4.21 -13.62
N VAL A 90 16.36 -4.99 -14.20
CA VAL A 90 17.57 -5.49 -13.52
C VAL A 90 18.44 -4.35 -13.00
N LEU A 91 18.58 -3.25 -13.75
CA LEU A 91 19.43 -2.14 -13.32
C LEU A 91 18.95 -1.44 -12.04
N PRO A 92 17.66 -1.06 -11.89
CA PRO A 92 17.07 -0.70 -10.59
C PRO A 92 17.43 -1.65 -9.47
N PHE A 93 17.21 -2.95 -9.67
CA PHE A 93 17.47 -3.97 -8.66
C PHE A 93 18.94 -4.08 -8.29
N VAL A 94 19.85 -3.99 -9.27
CA VAL A 94 21.29 -4.07 -9.03
C VAL A 94 21.84 -2.77 -8.46
N ILE A 95 21.36 -1.59 -8.87
CA ILE A 95 21.82 -0.31 -8.31
C ILE A 95 21.29 -0.16 -6.88
N PHE A 96 19.99 -0.35 -6.65
CA PHE A 96 19.43 -0.26 -5.30
C PHE A 96 19.91 -1.42 -4.44
N GLY A 97 19.93 -2.64 -4.97
CA GLY A 97 20.57 -3.78 -4.35
C GLY A 97 22.02 -3.48 -3.99
N ALA A 98 22.89 -3.07 -4.90
CA ALA A 98 24.31 -2.84 -4.60
C ALA A 98 24.61 -1.57 -3.78
N LEU A 99 23.75 -0.55 -3.76
CA LEU A 99 23.89 0.61 -2.84
C LEU A 99 23.36 0.29 -1.45
N LEU A 100 22.26 -0.45 -1.35
CA LEU A 100 21.65 -0.82 -0.08
C LEU A 100 22.39 -2.02 0.53
N PHE A 101 22.64 -3.09 -0.22
CA PHE A 101 23.18 -4.37 0.27
C PHE A 101 24.49 -4.25 1.07
N PRO A 102 25.52 -3.44 0.71
CA PRO A 102 26.69 -3.23 1.56
C PRO A 102 26.41 -2.37 2.80
N LEU A 103 25.46 -1.45 2.71
CA LEU A 103 24.94 -0.67 3.84
C LEU A 103 24.10 -1.56 4.78
N LEU A 104 23.51 -2.63 4.23
CA LEU A 104 22.67 -3.60 4.90
C LEU A 104 23.51 -4.71 5.58
N ASN A 105 24.45 -5.33 4.85
CA ASN A 105 25.22 -6.49 5.31
C ASN A 105 26.33 -6.18 6.34
N ASN A 106 26.74 -4.92 6.48
CA ASN A 106 27.79 -4.52 7.44
C ASN A 106 27.26 -4.12 8.83
N MET A 107 25.98 -4.37 9.15
CA MET A 107 25.44 -4.15 10.49
C MET A 107 24.95 -5.43 11.20
N GLU A 108 25.01 -6.57 10.52
CA GLU A 108 24.69 -7.88 11.11
C GLU A 108 25.74 -8.34 12.15
N SER A 109 26.99 -7.86 12.02
CA SER A 109 28.06 -8.13 12.99
C SER A 109 27.85 -7.47 14.37
N PHE A 110 26.91 -6.54 14.50
CA PHE A 110 26.55 -5.90 15.77
C PHE A 110 25.27 -6.47 16.42
N VAL A 111 24.46 -7.23 15.67
CA VAL A 111 23.21 -7.85 16.18
C VAL A 111 23.38 -9.36 16.40
N GLY A 112 24.39 -9.98 15.78
CA GLY A 112 24.71 -11.42 15.86
C GLY A 112 25.18 -11.95 17.23
N LYS A 113 24.72 -11.38 18.35
CA LYS A 113 24.92 -11.96 19.69
C LYS A 113 23.64 -12.24 20.47
N ALA A 114 22.46 -12.04 19.90
CA ALA A 114 21.18 -12.26 20.60
C ALA A 114 20.19 -13.24 19.92
N GLU A 115 20.46 -13.74 18.71
CA GLU A 115 19.44 -14.45 17.90
C GLU A 115 19.82 -15.88 17.48
N ASN A 116 20.75 -16.54 18.19
CA ASN A 116 20.97 -17.98 18.01
C ASN A 116 20.20 -18.77 19.06
N ASN A 117 18.92 -19.05 18.80
CA ASN A 117 18.34 -20.40 18.85
C ASN A 117 16.80 -20.38 18.84
N ARG A 118 16.22 -21.24 17.98
CA ARG A 118 14.80 -21.72 17.85
C ARG A 118 14.00 -20.96 16.78
N LEU A 119 13.39 -21.55 15.74
CA LEU A 119 13.09 -22.94 15.30
C LEU A 119 12.71 -22.85 13.78
N PRO A 120 12.50 -23.97 13.05
CA PRO A 120 12.67 -24.06 11.61
C PRO A 120 11.41 -23.81 10.77
N ASP A 121 11.69 -23.54 9.49
CA ASP A 121 10.80 -23.54 8.32
C ASP A 121 9.71 -24.61 8.33
N GLN A 122 8.49 -24.23 7.93
CA GLN A 122 7.74 -25.04 6.97
C GLN A 122 6.68 -24.26 6.19
N ASP A 123 6.84 -24.36 4.88
CA ASP A 123 5.97 -23.95 3.80
C ASP A 123 4.70 -24.83 3.77
N GLN A 124 3.52 -24.23 3.66
CA GLN A 124 2.37 -24.84 2.99
C GLN A 124 1.29 -23.79 2.67
N ARG A 125 1.26 -23.41 1.39
CA ARG A 125 0.16 -22.66 0.77
C ARG A 125 -0.99 -23.57 0.40
N GLY A 126 -2.19 -23.06 0.63
CA GLY A 126 -3.34 -23.33 -0.21
C GLY A 126 -4.40 -24.18 0.45
N LYS A 127 -5.40 -23.51 1.03
CA LYS A 127 -6.81 -23.91 1.05
C LYS A 127 -7.63 -22.74 1.58
N THR A 128 -8.75 -22.48 0.93
CA THR A 128 -9.88 -21.70 1.43
C THR A 128 -10.32 -22.28 2.77
N HIS A 129 -10.26 -21.51 3.85
CA HIS A 129 -10.62 -21.99 5.20
C HIS A 129 -11.61 -21.05 5.88
N THR A 130 -12.88 -21.19 5.50
CA THR A 130 -13.97 -21.23 6.47
C THR A 130 -13.97 -22.63 7.11
N ALA A 131 -13.07 -22.88 8.04
CA ALA A 131 -13.17 -24.03 8.94
C ALA A 131 -12.27 -23.78 10.15
N PHE A 132 -12.93 -23.52 11.28
CA PHE A 132 -12.37 -23.60 12.62
C PHE A 132 -11.53 -24.87 12.79
N ASN A 133 -10.49 -24.82 13.63
CA ASN A 133 -9.88 -26.03 14.17
C ASN A 133 -10.56 -26.35 15.51
N PRO A 134 -11.54 -27.28 15.56
CA PRO A 134 -12.31 -27.58 16.77
C PRO A 134 -11.50 -28.32 17.86
N GLU A 135 -10.21 -28.63 17.63
CA GLU A 135 -9.41 -29.45 18.55
C GLU A 135 -8.55 -28.67 19.56
N HIS A 136 -8.58 -27.33 19.57
CA HIS A 136 -7.84 -26.59 20.60
C HIS A 136 -8.53 -26.70 21.96
N LYS A 137 -8.10 -27.65 22.77
CA LYS A 137 -8.51 -27.80 24.16
C LYS A 137 -7.94 -26.65 25.00
N VAL A 138 -8.83 -25.90 25.65
CA VAL A 138 -8.44 -24.90 26.65
C VAL A 138 -7.73 -25.64 27.80
N PRO A 139 -6.54 -25.20 28.24
CA PRO A 139 -5.87 -25.80 29.38
C PRO A 139 -6.75 -25.76 30.64
N ASN A 140 -6.75 -26.82 31.45
CA ASN A 140 -7.48 -26.83 32.72
C ASN A 140 -6.62 -26.21 33.83
N ASP A 141 -6.36 -24.92 33.70
CA ASP A 141 -5.61 -24.10 34.65
C ASP A 141 -6.33 -22.75 34.89
N LEU A 142 -5.75 -21.88 35.72
CA LEU A 142 -6.33 -20.57 36.03
C LEU A 142 -6.47 -19.69 34.78
N GLY A 143 -5.53 -19.76 33.82
CA GLY A 143 -5.60 -19.03 32.56
C GLY A 143 -6.75 -19.51 31.66
N GLY A 144 -6.96 -20.82 31.57
CA GLY A 144 -8.09 -21.42 30.87
C GLY A 144 -9.44 -21.11 31.52
N ALA A 145 -9.52 -21.17 32.85
CA ALA A 145 -10.72 -20.76 33.58
C ALA A 145 -11.07 -19.28 33.36
N ALA A 146 -10.05 -18.41 33.33
CA ALA A 146 -10.20 -16.99 33.01
C ALA A 146 -10.63 -16.74 31.56
N ARG A 147 -10.11 -17.51 30.61
CA ARG A 147 -10.51 -17.49 29.20
C ARG A 147 -12.00 -17.84 29.02
N GLU A 148 -12.48 -18.84 29.76
CA GLU A 148 -13.87 -19.29 29.72
C GLU A 148 -14.82 -18.42 30.55
N GLY A 149 -14.31 -17.58 31.44
CA GLY A 149 -15.11 -16.80 32.39
C GLY A 149 -15.70 -17.64 33.54
N ASN A 150 -15.13 -18.81 33.82
CA ASN A 150 -15.64 -19.72 34.86
C ASN A 150 -15.19 -19.28 36.26
N LEU A 151 -16.03 -18.47 36.92
CA LEU A 151 -15.72 -17.88 38.22
C LEU A 151 -15.50 -18.92 39.33
N GLU A 152 -16.23 -20.04 39.31
CA GLU A 152 -16.09 -21.10 40.30
C GLU A 152 -14.69 -21.74 40.23
N LYS A 153 -14.26 -22.09 39.01
CA LYS A 153 -12.92 -22.63 38.77
C LYS A 153 -11.81 -21.62 39.08
N ILE A 154 -12.00 -20.34 38.77
CA ILE A 154 -11.04 -19.29 39.13
C ILE A 154 -10.85 -19.27 40.66
N ARG A 155 -11.94 -19.23 41.43
CA ARG A 155 -11.87 -19.25 42.90
C ARG A 155 -11.25 -20.54 43.44
N GLU A 156 -11.56 -21.68 42.82
CA GLU A 156 -10.98 -22.96 43.20
C GLU A 156 -9.47 -22.98 42.99
N PHE A 157 -8.98 -22.61 41.80
CA PHE A 157 -7.55 -22.58 41.49
C PHE A 157 -6.79 -21.59 42.38
N LEU A 158 -7.34 -20.40 42.64
CA LEU A 158 -6.74 -19.44 43.55
C LEU A 158 -6.63 -19.98 44.99
N LYS A 159 -7.66 -20.68 45.49
CA LYS A 159 -7.60 -21.38 46.79
C LYS A 159 -6.57 -22.50 46.83
N GLN A 160 -6.34 -23.17 45.70
CA GLN A 160 -5.31 -24.20 45.55
C GLN A 160 -3.88 -23.62 45.41
N GLY A 161 -3.73 -22.30 45.49
CA GLY A 161 -2.43 -21.63 45.43
C GLY A 161 -1.96 -21.26 44.03
N ALA A 162 -2.84 -21.24 43.03
CA ALA A 162 -2.48 -20.76 41.70
C ALA A 162 -2.10 -19.27 41.74
N GLU A 163 -1.03 -18.90 41.04
CA GLU A 163 -0.55 -17.52 41.01
C GLU A 163 -1.46 -16.65 40.14
N VAL A 164 -2.13 -15.66 40.75
CA VAL A 164 -3.02 -14.71 40.06
C VAL A 164 -2.32 -13.89 38.96
N ASN A 165 -1.02 -13.65 39.14
CA ASN A 165 -0.12 -12.99 38.18
C ASN A 165 0.82 -13.97 37.46
N GLY A 166 0.61 -15.27 37.66
CA GLY A 166 1.37 -16.32 36.99
C GLY A 166 1.18 -16.25 35.48
N LYS A 167 2.19 -16.70 34.74
CA LYS A 167 2.15 -16.77 33.28
C LYS A 167 1.77 -18.19 32.84
N TYR A 168 0.67 -18.30 32.11
CA TYR A 168 0.09 -19.56 31.64
C TYR A 168 0.34 -19.71 30.13
N ASP A 169 -0.61 -20.31 29.39
CA ASP A 169 -0.48 -20.48 27.93
C ASP A 169 -0.14 -19.15 27.24
N LYS A 170 0.85 -19.19 26.33
CA LYS A 170 1.35 -18.06 25.53
C LYS A 170 1.92 -16.89 26.34
N ASP A 171 2.41 -17.16 27.56
CA ASP A 171 2.98 -16.14 28.45
C ASP A 171 1.94 -15.12 28.94
N PHE A 172 0.65 -15.47 28.87
CA PHE A 172 -0.47 -14.64 29.29
C PHE A 172 -0.76 -14.83 30.78
N THR A 173 -1.07 -13.75 31.48
CA THR A 173 -1.69 -13.86 32.81
C THR A 173 -3.19 -14.18 32.68
N PRO A 174 -3.86 -14.67 33.73
CA PRO A 174 -5.31 -14.88 33.73
C PRO A 174 -6.08 -13.62 33.29
N LEU A 175 -5.60 -12.44 33.70
CA LEU A 175 -6.19 -11.16 33.33
C LEU A 175 -6.08 -10.88 31.81
N HIS A 176 -4.98 -11.27 31.14
CA HIS A 176 -4.88 -11.15 29.68
C HIS A 176 -5.93 -11.99 28.96
N TRP A 177 -6.16 -13.22 29.43
CA TRP A 177 -7.15 -14.12 28.86
C TRP A 177 -8.57 -13.61 29.05
N ALA A 178 -8.92 -13.19 30.27
CA ALA A 178 -10.24 -12.64 30.58
C ALA A 178 -10.53 -11.37 29.76
N ALA A 179 -9.55 -10.47 29.66
CA ALA A 179 -9.62 -9.24 28.86
C ALA A 179 -9.78 -9.51 27.35
N THR A 180 -9.05 -10.48 26.82
CA THR A 180 -9.11 -10.85 25.39
C THR A 180 -10.46 -11.47 25.02
N MET A 181 -11.06 -12.25 25.92
CA MET A 181 -12.32 -12.98 25.71
C MET A 181 -13.57 -12.21 26.17
N ASN A 182 -13.39 -11.00 26.68
CA ASN A 182 -14.46 -10.15 27.20
C ASN A 182 -15.22 -10.69 28.42
N GLN A 183 -14.51 -11.37 29.32
CA GLN A 183 -15.08 -12.00 30.52
C GLN A 183 -15.08 -11.02 31.69
N VAL A 184 -16.01 -10.08 31.70
CA VAL A 184 -16.03 -8.92 32.60
C VAL A 184 -16.01 -9.34 34.07
N GLU A 185 -16.86 -10.29 34.46
CA GLU A 185 -16.96 -10.75 35.84
C GLU A 185 -15.69 -11.47 36.30
N ALA A 186 -14.98 -12.14 35.38
CA ALA A 186 -13.69 -12.75 35.65
C ALA A 186 -12.58 -11.69 35.77
N ILE A 187 -12.62 -10.63 34.96
CA ILE A 187 -11.70 -9.48 35.10
C ILE A 187 -11.85 -8.87 36.49
N GLU A 188 -13.08 -8.59 36.93
CA GLU A 188 -13.35 -8.02 38.25
C GLU A 188 -12.84 -8.92 39.38
N LEU A 189 -13.19 -10.22 39.33
CA LEU A 189 -12.73 -11.20 40.31
C LEU A 189 -11.20 -11.27 40.38
N LEU A 190 -10.52 -11.34 39.24
CA LEU A 190 -9.06 -11.43 39.21
C LEU A 190 -8.40 -10.16 39.76
N ILE A 191 -8.96 -8.98 39.48
CA ILE A 191 -8.48 -7.71 40.04
C ILE A 191 -8.66 -7.68 41.56
N ASP A 192 -9.82 -8.12 42.06
CA ASP A 192 -10.11 -8.16 43.50
C ASP A 192 -9.17 -9.14 44.25
N GLU A 193 -8.71 -10.18 43.56
CA GLU A 193 -7.73 -11.16 44.04
C GLU A 193 -6.26 -10.72 43.80
N GLY A 194 -6.03 -9.47 43.37
CA GLY A 194 -4.70 -8.88 43.27
C GLY A 194 -4.00 -9.03 41.91
N ALA A 195 -4.74 -9.23 40.82
CA ALA A 195 -4.18 -9.20 39.48
C ALA A 195 -3.58 -7.83 39.14
N ASN A 196 -2.35 -7.82 38.63
CA ASN A 196 -1.68 -6.62 38.15
C ASN A 196 -2.25 -6.24 36.77
N LEU A 197 -2.95 -5.11 36.74
CA LEU A 197 -3.59 -4.50 35.57
C LEU A 197 -2.63 -4.25 34.39
N ASP A 198 -1.37 -3.96 34.71
CA ASP A 198 -0.33 -3.58 33.74
C ASP A 198 0.69 -4.70 33.51
N SER A 199 0.33 -5.93 33.84
CA SER A 199 1.13 -7.12 33.55
C SER A 199 1.47 -7.19 32.05
N ARG A 200 2.64 -7.73 31.74
CA ARG A 200 3.14 -7.80 30.36
C ARG A 200 3.38 -9.23 29.90
N ASP A 201 2.73 -9.58 28.79
CA ASP A 201 2.94 -10.85 28.09
C ASP A 201 4.30 -10.92 27.37
N GLY A 202 4.56 -12.00 26.63
CA GLY A 202 5.80 -12.21 25.88
C GLY A 202 6.05 -11.20 24.76
N HIS A 203 5.01 -10.47 24.34
CA HIS A 203 5.04 -9.37 23.38
C HIS A 203 5.01 -7.99 24.05
N GLN A 204 5.16 -7.93 25.38
CA GLN A 204 5.03 -6.72 26.19
C GLN A 204 3.65 -6.07 26.09
N SER A 205 2.63 -6.79 25.61
CA SER A 205 1.25 -6.32 25.58
C SER A 205 0.66 -6.35 26.98
N THR A 206 -0.21 -5.38 27.28
CA THR A 206 -1.01 -5.36 28.51
C THR A 206 -2.40 -5.95 28.26
N PRO A 207 -3.14 -6.36 29.31
CA PRO A 207 -4.54 -6.77 29.20
C PRO A 207 -5.41 -5.72 28.49
N LEU A 208 -5.20 -4.43 28.80
CA LEU A 208 -5.90 -3.31 28.16
C LEU A 208 -5.59 -3.23 26.66
N LEU A 209 -4.33 -3.42 26.26
CA LEU A 209 -3.93 -3.41 24.86
C LEU A 209 -4.60 -4.54 24.06
N LEU A 210 -4.65 -5.75 24.61
CA LEU A 210 -5.30 -6.89 23.95
C LEU A 210 -6.83 -6.71 23.88
N ALA A 211 -7.46 -6.22 24.95
CA ALA A 211 -8.88 -5.88 24.95
C ALA A 211 -9.20 -4.85 23.87
N ALA A 212 -8.39 -3.79 23.75
CA ALA A 212 -8.53 -2.80 22.69
C ALA A 212 -8.32 -3.42 21.30
N PHE A 213 -7.24 -4.21 21.11
CA PHE A 213 -6.94 -4.89 19.85
C PHE A 213 -8.12 -5.77 19.37
N PHE A 214 -8.78 -6.50 20.26
CA PHE A 214 -9.97 -7.30 19.88
C PHE A 214 -11.30 -6.56 19.98
N GLY A 215 -11.30 -5.25 20.29
CA GLY A 215 -12.53 -4.47 20.39
C GLY A 215 -13.43 -4.91 21.55
N GLN A 216 -12.88 -5.43 22.64
CA GLN A 216 -13.65 -5.87 23.79
C GLN A 216 -14.03 -4.69 24.68
N THR A 217 -15.01 -3.90 24.24
CA THR A 217 -15.36 -2.59 24.83
C THR A 217 -15.60 -2.65 26.32
N LYS A 218 -16.35 -3.65 26.81
CA LYS A 218 -16.65 -3.77 28.25
C LYS A 218 -15.40 -4.07 29.06
N SER A 219 -14.49 -4.87 28.52
CA SER A 219 -13.19 -5.13 29.16
C SER A 219 -12.31 -3.89 29.17
N VAL A 220 -12.28 -3.13 28.07
CA VAL A 220 -11.57 -1.83 28.01
C VAL A 220 -12.13 -0.88 29.07
N GLU A 221 -13.45 -0.77 29.17
CA GLU A 221 -14.13 0.08 30.14
C GLU A 221 -13.78 -0.29 31.58
N VAL A 222 -13.93 -1.57 31.96
CA VAL A 222 -13.64 -2.02 33.33
C VAL A 222 -12.16 -1.88 33.65
N LEU A 223 -11.25 -2.22 32.74
CA LEU A 223 -9.81 -2.06 32.98
C LEU A 223 -9.42 -0.59 33.19
N LEU A 224 -9.99 0.34 32.42
CA LEU A 224 -9.76 1.78 32.60
C LEU A 224 -10.35 2.28 33.92
N GLN A 225 -11.58 1.87 34.27
CA GLN A 225 -12.21 2.23 35.54
C GLN A 225 -11.42 1.74 36.76
N ARG A 226 -10.76 0.58 36.64
CA ARG A 226 -9.91 -0.01 37.67
C ARG A 226 -8.48 0.56 37.67
N GLY A 227 -8.14 1.46 36.74
CA GLY A 227 -6.89 2.22 36.75
C GLY A 227 -5.75 1.65 35.90
N ALA A 228 -6.03 0.80 34.90
CA ALA A 228 -5.01 0.33 33.95
C ALA A 228 -4.42 1.51 33.14
N ASP A 229 -3.10 1.53 32.93
CA ASP A 229 -2.43 2.64 32.25
C ASP A 229 -2.61 2.55 30.71
N PRO A 230 -3.34 3.48 30.07
CA PRO A 230 -3.53 3.48 28.63
C PRO A 230 -2.29 3.92 27.84
N ASN A 231 -1.20 4.33 28.50
CA ASN A 231 0.02 4.83 27.87
C ASN A 231 1.13 3.78 27.72
N LEU A 232 0.88 2.55 28.16
CA LEU A 232 1.86 1.47 28.05
C LEU A 232 1.94 0.92 26.62
N ARG A 233 3.18 0.77 26.13
CA ARG A 233 3.48 0.31 24.77
C ARG A 233 3.89 -1.16 24.77
N ASN A 234 3.45 -1.89 23.75
CA ASN A 234 3.96 -3.24 23.48
C ASN A 234 5.37 -3.21 22.85
N LYS A 235 5.90 -4.40 22.50
CA LYS A 235 7.22 -4.56 21.88
C LYS A 235 7.36 -3.83 20.54
N ASP A 236 6.25 -3.64 19.82
CA ASP A 236 6.18 -2.91 18.55
C ASP A 236 6.01 -1.40 18.75
N GLY A 237 5.94 -0.93 20.00
CA GLY A 237 5.76 0.47 20.35
C GLY A 237 4.32 0.97 20.25
N ALA A 238 3.34 0.09 20.01
CA ALA A 238 1.93 0.45 19.86
C ALA A 238 1.26 0.68 21.22
N LEU A 239 0.47 1.76 21.31
CA LEU A 239 -0.47 2.02 22.41
C LEU A 239 -1.77 1.22 22.23
N PRO A 240 -2.57 0.98 23.29
CA PRO A 240 -3.91 0.38 23.18
C PRO A 240 -4.78 1.05 22.10
N ALA A 241 -4.78 2.39 22.05
CA ALA A 241 -5.52 3.14 21.04
C ALA A 241 -5.04 2.86 19.60
N GLN A 242 -3.73 2.70 19.42
CA GLN A 242 -3.11 2.43 18.12
C GLN A 242 -3.27 0.97 17.68
N ALA A 243 -3.28 0.03 18.63
CA ALA A 243 -3.46 -1.39 18.37
C ALA A 243 -4.80 -1.69 17.67
N MET A 244 -5.83 -0.86 17.89
CA MET A 244 -7.13 -0.96 17.21
C MET A 244 -7.05 -0.73 15.69
N MET A 245 -5.99 -0.08 15.20
CA MET A 245 -5.79 0.20 13.77
C MET A 245 -5.27 -1.03 12.99
N ALA A 246 -5.02 -2.16 13.66
CA ALA A 246 -4.60 -3.38 13.00
C ALA A 246 -5.64 -3.84 11.97
N ASN A 247 -5.18 -4.15 10.75
CA ASN A 247 -6.06 -4.63 9.68
C ASN A 247 -6.63 -6.03 9.99
N ARG A 248 -7.66 -6.42 9.23
CA ARG A 248 -8.33 -7.72 9.40
C ARG A 248 -7.37 -8.89 9.32
N ALA A 249 -6.48 -8.91 8.31
CA ALA A 249 -5.54 -10.02 8.11
C ALA A 249 -4.61 -10.22 9.32
N VAL A 250 -4.08 -9.14 9.89
CA VAL A 250 -3.25 -9.18 11.10
C VAL A 250 -4.09 -9.67 12.28
N THR A 251 -5.31 -9.14 12.44
CA THR A 251 -6.20 -9.53 13.55
C THR A 251 -6.63 -11.01 13.44
N GLU A 252 -6.93 -11.49 12.24
CA GLU A 252 -7.25 -12.88 11.93
C GLU A 252 -6.06 -13.80 12.18
N TRP A 253 -4.87 -13.40 11.78
CA TRP A 253 -3.65 -14.16 12.05
C TRP A 253 -3.40 -14.26 13.56
N VAL A 254 -3.49 -13.17 14.32
CA VAL A 254 -3.35 -13.20 15.78
C VAL A 254 -4.45 -14.06 16.41
N ALA A 255 -5.71 -13.91 16.00
CA ALA A 255 -6.82 -14.68 16.56
C ALA A 255 -6.70 -16.18 16.27
N ARG A 256 -6.40 -16.56 15.02
CA ARG A 256 -6.39 -17.95 14.57
C ARG A 256 -5.10 -18.66 14.91
N ASP A 257 -3.97 -18.07 14.51
CA ASP A 257 -2.69 -18.77 14.48
C ASP A 257 -1.93 -18.59 15.80
N ILE A 258 -2.10 -17.45 16.48
CA ILE A 258 -1.46 -17.20 17.77
C ILE A 258 -2.39 -17.61 18.91
N LEU A 259 -3.54 -16.93 19.07
CA LEU A 259 -4.39 -17.05 20.26
C LEU A 259 -5.39 -18.19 20.17
N LYS A 260 -5.68 -18.70 18.97
CA LYS A 260 -6.65 -19.77 18.72
C LYS A 260 -8.02 -19.46 19.36
N ILE A 261 -8.49 -18.22 19.22
CA ILE A 261 -9.76 -17.73 19.77
C ILE A 261 -10.82 -17.56 18.67
N PRO A 262 -12.11 -17.78 18.96
CA PRO A 262 -13.17 -17.50 18.02
C PRO A 262 -13.25 -15.99 17.78
N MET A 263 -13.47 -15.60 16.53
CA MET A 263 -13.49 -14.19 16.15
C MET A 263 -14.63 -13.90 15.18
N ASP A 264 -15.35 -12.83 15.48
CA ASP A 264 -16.34 -12.22 14.60
C ASP A 264 -15.88 -10.80 14.29
N TRP A 265 -15.46 -10.58 13.04
CA TRP A 265 -14.90 -9.31 12.61
C TRP A 265 -15.89 -8.15 12.73
N ALA A 266 -17.19 -8.39 12.56
CA ALA A 266 -18.20 -7.35 12.70
C ALA A 266 -18.26 -6.86 14.16
N LYS A 267 -18.22 -7.80 15.12
CA LYS A 267 -18.21 -7.48 16.55
C LYS A 267 -16.93 -6.76 16.98
N ILE A 268 -15.76 -7.21 16.50
CA ILE A 268 -14.48 -6.53 16.79
C ILE A 268 -14.49 -5.10 16.28
N ARG A 269 -14.94 -4.89 15.04
CA ARG A 269 -14.97 -3.56 14.43
C ARG A 269 -15.86 -2.61 15.21
N GLU A 270 -17.07 -3.04 15.56
CA GLU A 270 -17.99 -2.24 16.35
C GLU A 270 -17.45 -1.97 17.75
N GLY A 271 -16.89 -2.99 18.39
CA GLY A 271 -16.31 -2.84 19.71
C GLY A 271 -15.08 -1.93 19.75
N ARG A 272 -14.24 -1.93 18.70
CA ARG A 272 -13.16 -0.95 18.53
C ARG A 272 -13.69 0.47 18.37
N ARG A 273 -14.77 0.69 17.60
CA ARG A 273 -15.41 2.03 17.47
C ARG A 273 -15.84 2.58 18.83
N GLN A 274 -16.40 1.72 19.69
CA GLN A 274 -16.81 2.11 21.04
C GLN A 274 -15.61 2.32 21.97
N ALA A 275 -14.61 1.44 21.92
CA ALA A 275 -13.39 1.55 22.73
C ALA A 275 -12.56 2.81 22.41
N THR A 276 -12.57 3.28 21.15
CA THR A 276 -11.94 4.56 20.76
C THR A 276 -12.45 5.75 21.58
N LYS A 277 -13.74 5.78 21.90
CA LYS A 277 -14.34 6.86 22.69
C LYS A 277 -13.89 6.83 24.16
N LEU A 278 -13.56 5.64 24.68
CA LEU A 278 -13.11 5.44 26.05
C LEU A 278 -11.61 5.75 26.22
N LEU A 279 -10.81 5.52 25.17
CA LEU A 279 -9.37 5.75 25.17
C LEU A 279 -8.96 7.17 24.75
N SER A 280 -9.92 8.10 24.57
CA SER A 280 -9.69 9.51 24.21
C SER A 280 -10.23 10.42 25.33
N PRO A 281 -9.36 11.21 26.00
CA PRO A 281 -9.12 12.59 25.54
C PRO A 281 -7.66 13.10 25.70
N GLU A 282 -7.21 13.93 24.75
CA GLU A 282 -6.06 14.87 24.77
C GLU A 282 -4.62 14.40 25.10
N SER A 283 -4.36 13.17 25.53
CA SER A 283 -2.99 12.74 25.92
C SER A 283 -2.15 12.07 24.82
N ALA A 284 -2.65 11.93 23.59
CA ALA A 284 -1.92 11.31 22.48
C ALA A 284 -1.26 12.33 21.53
N LEU A 285 -0.70 13.42 22.06
CA LEU A 285 0.39 14.10 21.36
C LEU A 285 1.66 13.26 21.52
N PRO A 286 2.45 13.01 20.45
CA PRO A 286 3.59 12.12 20.54
C PRO A 286 4.68 12.74 21.42
N SER A 287 4.79 12.27 22.66
CA SER A 287 5.96 12.53 23.50
C SER A 287 7.19 11.84 22.88
N ASN A 288 8.17 12.67 22.56
CA ASN A 288 9.51 12.27 22.14
C ASN A 288 10.11 11.27 23.14
N GLY A 289 10.35 10.04 22.70
CA GLY A 289 10.99 8.98 23.47
C GLY A 289 11.90 8.13 22.59
N ARG A 290 13.18 8.54 22.52
CA ARG A 290 14.31 7.79 21.95
C ARG A 290 14.44 6.41 22.61
N ASN A 291 14.88 5.43 21.80
CA ASN A 291 15.54 4.15 22.16
C ASN A 291 14.88 2.84 21.70
N SER A 292 14.31 2.81 20.50
CA SER A 292 14.49 1.65 19.62
C SER A 292 15.18 2.17 18.38
N ASN A 293 16.41 1.71 18.11
CA ASN A 293 17.29 2.21 17.05
C ASN A 293 16.48 2.61 15.83
N TRP A 294 16.42 3.91 15.56
CA TRP A 294 15.79 4.52 14.37
C TRP A 294 16.13 3.72 13.11
N PHE A 295 17.35 3.20 13.07
CA PHE A 295 17.86 2.35 12.02
C PHE A 295 17.12 1.01 11.91
N VAL A 296 16.86 0.26 12.99
CA VAL A 296 16.20 -1.06 12.94
C VAL A 296 14.73 -0.96 12.50
N ARG A 297 14.02 0.08 12.97
CA ARG A 297 12.63 0.37 12.54
C ARG A 297 12.58 0.74 11.05
N ASN A 298 13.58 1.47 10.56
CA ASN A 298 13.68 1.82 9.15
C ASN A 298 14.19 0.65 8.31
N TYR A 299 15.12 -0.16 8.80
CA TYR A 299 15.83 -1.21 8.06
C TYR A 299 14.94 -2.38 7.63
N PHE A 300 14.13 -2.91 8.56
CA PHE A 300 13.16 -3.96 8.25
C PHE A 300 12.03 -3.45 7.35
N MET A 301 11.67 -2.17 7.48
CA MET A 301 10.79 -1.52 6.53
C MET A 301 11.47 -1.35 5.17
N PHE A 302 12.72 -0.89 5.07
CA PHE A 302 13.41 -0.60 3.79
C PHE A 302 13.54 -1.84 2.88
N GLY A 303 13.83 -3.02 3.43
CA GLY A 303 13.88 -4.27 2.66
C GLY A 303 12.54 -4.65 2.00
N GLN A 304 11.45 -4.56 2.76
CA GLN A 304 10.07 -4.83 2.26
C GLN A 304 9.49 -3.63 1.46
N PHE A 305 9.96 -2.42 1.73
CA PHE A 305 9.45 -1.18 1.14
C PHE A 305 10.06 -0.90 -0.24
N CYS A 306 11.32 -1.29 -0.47
CA CYS A 306 11.87 -1.31 -1.83
C CYS A 306 11.09 -2.27 -2.74
N THR A 307 10.69 -3.45 -2.23
CA THR A 307 9.83 -4.38 -3.00
C THR A 307 8.40 -3.87 -3.12
N HIS A 308 7.86 -3.20 -2.09
CA HIS A 308 6.53 -2.59 -2.13
C HIS A 308 6.45 -1.41 -3.10
N HIS A 309 7.54 -0.65 -3.29
CA HIS A 309 7.55 0.48 -4.21
C HIS A 309 7.82 0.08 -5.65
N LEU A 310 8.79 -0.83 -5.88
CA LEU A 310 9.21 -1.23 -7.23
C LEU A 310 8.27 -2.27 -7.86
N TRP A 311 7.10 -2.47 -7.26
CA TRP A 311 6.23 -3.58 -7.59
C TRP A 311 5.72 -3.55 -9.03
N PHE A 312 5.35 -2.36 -9.49
CA PHE A 312 4.89 -2.12 -10.85
C PHE A 312 5.94 -2.47 -11.92
N LEU A 313 7.24 -2.50 -11.58
CA LEU A 313 8.31 -2.88 -12.52
C LEU A 313 8.31 -4.39 -12.76
N TYR A 314 8.05 -5.23 -11.74
CA TYR A 314 7.94 -6.67 -11.93
C TYR A 314 6.68 -7.02 -12.71
N ASP A 315 5.56 -6.36 -12.43
CA ASP A 315 4.32 -6.57 -13.19
C ASP A 315 4.50 -6.19 -14.64
N LEU A 316 5.28 -5.14 -14.91
CA LEU A 316 5.64 -4.79 -16.28
C LEU A 316 6.44 -5.91 -16.98
N VAL A 317 7.25 -6.71 -16.27
CA VAL A 317 7.89 -7.91 -16.84
C VAL A 317 6.83 -8.92 -17.24
N TYR A 318 5.97 -9.32 -16.31
CA TYR A 318 4.93 -10.34 -16.54
C TYR A 318 4.01 -9.92 -17.69
N LEU A 319 3.56 -8.66 -17.70
CA LEU A 319 2.74 -8.10 -18.79
C LEU A 319 3.48 -8.05 -20.12
N THR A 320 4.77 -7.73 -20.14
CA THR A 320 5.56 -7.73 -21.39
C THR A 320 5.73 -9.16 -21.92
N VAL A 321 6.01 -10.13 -21.06
CA VAL A 321 6.13 -11.55 -21.44
C VAL A 321 4.80 -12.07 -21.95
N GLY A 322 3.70 -11.83 -21.21
CA GLY A 322 2.36 -12.18 -21.62
C GLY A 322 1.96 -11.54 -22.95
N PHE A 323 2.31 -10.27 -23.16
CA PHE A 323 2.12 -9.58 -24.43
C PHE A 323 2.88 -10.24 -25.59
N VAL A 324 4.14 -10.62 -25.41
CA VAL A 324 4.92 -11.28 -26.47
C VAL A 324 4.33 -12.64 -26.82
N LEU A 325 3.90 -13.42 -25.82
CA LEU A 325 3.24 -14.71 -26.02
C LEU A 325 1.92 -14.54 -26.79
N LEU A 326 1.06 -13.64 -26.31
CA LEU A 326 -0.23 -13.35 -26.95
C LEU A 326 -0.04 -12.82 -28.37
N ALA A 327 0.87 -11.88 -28.58
CA ALA A 327 1.18 -11.35 -29.91
C ALA A 327 1.78 -12.41 -30.84
N GLY A 328 2.50 -13.39 -30.30
CA GLY A 328 2.95 -14.57 -31.04
C GLY A 328 1.79 -15.45 -31.50
N ILE A 329 0.85 -15.76 -30.59
CA ILE A 329 -0.35 -16.56 -30.90
C ILE A 329 -1.25 -15.83 -31.91
N LEU A 330 -1.49 -14.53 -31.73
CA LEU A 330 -2.35 -13.74 -32.60
C LEU A 330 -1.80 -13.57 -34.03
N ARG A 331 -0.53 -13.89 -34.30
CA ARG A 331 -0.01 -13.94 -35.68
C ARG A 331 -0.63 -15.06 -36.52
N PHE A 332 -1.15 -16.10 -35.88
CA PHE A 332 -1.78 -17.24 -36.57
C PHE A 332 -3.27 -17.00 -36.87
N PHE A 333 -3.85 -15.90 -36.37
CA PHE A 333 -5.26 -15.55 -36.60
C PHE A 333 -5.38 -14.37 -37.57
N PRO A 334 -6.44 -14.32 -38.41
CA PRO A 334 -6.69 -13.19 -39.30
C PRO A 334 -6.87 -11.89 -38.50
N LYS A 335 -6.52 -10.74 -39.12
CA LYS A 335 -6.70 -9.42 -38.49
C LYS A 335 -8.17 -9.21 -38.13
N LEU A 336 -8.50 -9.30 -36.83
CA LEU A 336 -9.85 -9.05 -36.35
C LEU A 336 -10.23 -7.59 -36.63
N ALA A 337 -11.20 -7.36 -37.52
CA ALA A 337 -11.87 -6.06 -37.66
C ALA A 337 -12.43 -5.56 -36.31
N PHE A 338 -12.76 -6.50 -35.42
CA PHE A 338 -13.16 -6.28 -34.04
C PHE A 338 -12.11 -5.53 -33.18
N ALA A 339 -10.81 -5.73 -33.41
CA ALA A 339 -9.75 -5.05 -32.66
C ALA A 339 -9.77 -3.52 -32.87
N LYS A 340 -10.03 -3.11 -34.12
CA LYS A 340 -10.20 -1.69 -34.47
C LYS A 340 -11.43 -1.10 -33.79
N TRP A 341 -12.54 -1.85 -33.78
CA TRP A 341 -13.77 -1.44 -33.10
C TRP A 341 -13.55 -1.27 -31.59
N LEU A 342 -12.91 -2.22 -30.93
CA LEU A 342 -12.58 -2.14 -29.49
C LEU A 342 -11.73 -0.90 -29.15
N ALA A 343 -10.78 -0.53 -30.01
CA ALA A 343 -9.90 0.62 -29.80
C ALA A 343 -10.56 1.98 -30.10
N GLU A 344 -11.30 2.07 -31.21
CA GLU A 344 -11.77 3.35 -31.75
C GLU A 344 -13.20 3.71 -31.37
N SER A 345 -14.03 2.75 -30.95
CA SER A 345 -15.46 2.95 -30.72
C SER A 345 -15.74 4.04 -29.68
N PRO A 346 -16.75 4.91 -29.88
CA PRO A 346 -17.22 5.82 -28.83
C PRO A 346 -17.78 5.05 -27.61
N LEU A 347 -18.22 3.80 -27.81
CA LEU A 347 -18.78 2.92 -26.78
C LEU A 347 -17.72 2.05 -26.06
N ARG A 348 -16.43 2.37 -26.18
CA ARG A 348 -15.33 1.64 -25.52
C ARG A 348 -15.53 1.42 -24.02
N LEU A 349 -16.17 2.38 -23.34
CA LEU A 349 -16.41 2.32 -21.90
C LEU A 349 -17.37 1.18 -21.53
N LEU A 350 -18.26 0.76 -22.45
CA LEU A 350 -19.22 -0.32 -22.21
C LEU A 350 -18.56 -1.68 -21.97
N TRP A 351 -17.34 -1.89 -22.46
CA TRP A 351 -16.60 -3.13 -22.20
C TRP A 351 -15.42 -2.91 -21.23
N LEU A 352 -14.78 -1.74 -21.29
CA LEU A 352 -13.68 -1.40 -20.38
C LEU A 352 -14.13 -1.29 -18.92
N VAL A 353 -15.25 -0.62 -18.66
CA VAL A 353 -15.73 -0.39 -17.29
C VAL A 353 -16.17 -1.70 -16.64
N PRO A 354 -17.02 -2.57 -17.25
CA PRO A 354 -17.39 -3.83 -16.62
C PRO A 354 -16.20 -4.77 -16.38
N LEU A 355 -15.26 -4.85 -17.33
CA LEU A 355 -14.07 -5.69 -17.17
C LEU A 355 -13.17 -5.19 -16.04
N THR A 356 -12.98 -3.87 -15.95
CA THR A 356 -12.20 -3.24 -14.89
C THR A 356 -12.91 -3.35 -13.53
N PHE A 357 -14.23 -3.18 -13.51
CA PHE A 357 -15.07 -3.36 -12.34
C PHE A 357 -14.94 -4.78 -11.81
N TRP A 358 -15.07 -5.79 -12.67
CA TRP A 358 -14.91 -7.19 -12.26
C TRP A 358 -13.54 -7.43 -11.62
N ALA A 359 -12.47 -6.95 -12.25
CA ALA A 359 -11.13 -7.10 -11.70
C ALA A 359 -10.95 -6.34 -10.37
N GLN A 360 -11.47 -5.11 -10.27
CA GLN A 360 -11.45 -4.28 -9.07
C GLN A 360 -12.21 -4.93 -7.91
N PHE A 361 -13.40 -5.45 -8.18
CA PHE A 361 -14.27 -6.10 -7.19
C PHE A 361 -13.63 -7.35 -6.59
N HIS A 362 -12.84 -8.10 -7.38
CA HIS A 362 -12.12 -9.28 -6.89
C HIS A 362 -10.73 -8.95 -6.34
N MET A 363 -10.27 -7.71 -6.46
CA MET A 363 -8.93 -7.29 -6.03
C MET A 363 -8.85 -7.04 -4.52
N GLY A 364 -9.96 -6.68 -3.89
CA GLY A 364 -10.04 -6.49 -2.44
C GLY A 364 -10.70 -7.68 -1.74
N SER A 365 -10.50 -7.79 -0.42
CA SER A 365 -11.28 -8.68 0.45
C SER A 365 -12.69 -8.14 0.75
N GLY A 366 -13.28 -7.36 -0.17
CA GLY A 366 -14.60 -6.74 0.01
C GLY A 366 -14.70 -5.61 1.06
N GLU A 367 -13.73 -5.46 1.96
CA GLU A 367 -13.91 -4.65 3.19
C GLU A 367 -13.00 -3.43 3.34
N ASP A 368 -11.99 -3.23 2.50
CA ASP A 368 -11.09 -2.08 2.66
C ASP A 368 -11.79 -0.75 2.33
N GLY A 369 -12.86 -0.77 1.51
CA GLY A 369 -13.59 0.44 1.11
C GLY A 369 -12.69 1.54 0.52
N VAL A 370 -11.48 1.18 0.09
CA VAL A 370 -10.47 2.11 -0.43
C VAL A 370 -10.80 2.38 -1.89
N PHE A 371 -10.89 3.66 -2.22
CA PHE A 371 -11.07 4.12 -3.60
C PHE A 371 -9.81 3.82 -4.45
N GLY A 372 -9.99 3.16 -5.59
CA GLY A 372 -8.90 2.82 -6.49
C GLY A 372 -8.26 1.44 -6.26
N PRO A 373 -7.28 1.05 -7.09
CA PRO A 373 -6.74 -0.31 -7.08
C PRO A 373 -5.83 -0.56 -5.86
N ALA A 374 -5.82 -1.80 -5.37
CA ALA A 374 -4.92 -2.22 -4.31
C ALA A 374 -3.46 -2.33 -4.80
N THR A 375 -2.50 -2.04 -3.93
CA THR A 375 -1.07 -2.23 -4.22
C THR A 375 -0.65 -3.67 -3.94
N ALA A 376 0.36 -4.15 -4.65
CA ALA A 376 0.97 -5.44 -4.39
C ALA A 376 2.26 -5.25 -3.57
N VAL A 377 2.40 -6.02 -2.50
CA VAL A 377 3.49 -5.87 -1.52
C VAL A 377 4.59 -6.90 -1.73
N PHE A 378 4.30 -7.98 -2.45
CA PHE A 378 5.15 -9.16 -2.53
C PHE A 378 5.61 -9.44 -3.96
N LEU A 379 6.81 -10.02 -4.09
CA LEU A 379 7.41 -10.45 -5.36
C LEU A 379 6.58 -11.52 -6.10
N LYS A 380 5.75 -12.27 -5.37
CA LYS A 380 4.82 -13.23 -5.98
C LYS A 380 3.68 -12.45 -6.64
N PRO A 381 3.41 -12.66 -7.94
CA PRO A 381 2.32 -11.97 -8.62
C PRO A 381 0.99 -12.36 -8.00
N ASP A 382 0.27 -11.34 -7.54
CA ASP A 382 -1.15 -11.43 -7.28
C ASP A 382 -1.85 -11.40 -8.65
N TRP A 383 -2.37 -12.55 -9.06
CA TRP A 383 -2.94 -12.72 -10.40
C TRP A 383 -4.13 -11.81 -10.67
N VAL A 384 -4.89 -11.43 -9.64
CA VAL A 384 -6.05 -10.53 -9.82
C VAL A 384 -5.56 -9.10 -10.04
N LYS A 385 -4.60 -8.62 -9.23
CA LYS A 385 -3.97 -7.31 -9.42
C LYS A 385 -3.28 -7.20 -10.78
N LEU A 386 -2.49 -8.21 -11.13
CA LEU A 386 -1.83 -8.30 -12.43
C LEU A 386 -2.87 -8.26 -13.56
N GLY A 387 -3.98 -9.00 -13.41
CA GLY A 387 -5.09 -9.01 -14.35
C GLY A 387 -5.74 -7.64 -14.55
N TYR A 388 -5.99 -6.90 -13.46
CA TYR A 388 -6.48 -5.52 -13.54
C TYR A 388 -5.55 -4.62 -14.35
N TYR A 389 -4.25 -4.61 -14.05
CA TYR A 389 -3.29 -3.79 -14.78
C TYR A 389 -3.05 -4.28 -16.22
N ALA A 390 -3.27 -5.57 -16.48
CA ALA A 390 -3.27 -6.14 -17.83
C ALA A 390 -4.36 -5.53 -18.72
N ILE A 391 -5.52 -5.15 -18.18
CA ILE A 391 -6.59 -4.48 -18.94
C ILE A 391 -6.07 -3.15 -19.49
N PHE A 392 -5.47 -2.32 -18.63
CA PHE A 392 -4.93 -1.01 -19.03
C PHE A 392 -3.77 -1.15 -20.00
N PHE A 393 -2.82 -2.03 -19.69
CA PHE A 393 -1.67 -2.32 -20.53
C PHE A 393 -2.10 -2.86 -21.91
N GLY A 394 -3.00 -3.83 -21.94
CA GLY A 394 -3.53 -4.43 -23.16
C GLY A 394 -4.28 -3.42 -24.00
N TYR A 395 -5.14 -2.59 -23.39
CA TYR A 395 -5.85 -1.53 -24.10
C TYR A 395 -4.89 -0.48 -24.67
N GLY A 396 -3.87 -0.06 -23.91
CA GLY A 396 -2.83 0.84 -24.41
C GLY A 396 -2.08 0.27 -25.62
N ALA A 397 -1.73 -1.02 -25.57
CA ALA A 397 -1.10 -1.73 -26.68
C ALA A 397 -2.03 -1.85 -27.90
N LEU A 398 -3.33 -2.07 -27.67
CA LEU A 398 -4.37 -2.12 -28.70
C LEU A 398 -4.57 -0.77 -29.38
N CYS A 399 -4.44 0.35 -28.67
CA CYS A 399 -4.65 1.69 -29.23
C CYS A 399 -3.56 2.14 -30.21
N PHE A 400 -2.31 1.70 -30.03
CA PHE A 400 -1.16 2.16 -30.82
C PHE A 400 -1.31 2.02 -32.35
N PRO A 401 -1.78 0.87 -32.91
CA PRO A 401 -1.85 0.67 -34.35
C PRO A 401 -2.99 1.43 -35.06
N HIS A 402 -3.88 2.08 -34.30
CA HIS A 402 -5.16 2.57 -34.81
C HIS A 402 -5.23 4.10 -34.82
N GLU A 403 -5.19 4.72 -36.01
CA GLU A 403 -5.22 6.17 -36.17
C GLU A 403 -6.46 6.85 -35.57
N GLY A 404 -7.61 6.15 -35.54
CA GLY A 404 -8.83 6.70 -34.96
C GLY A 404 -8.68 7.03 -33.48
N PHE A 405 -7.83 6.30 -32.74
CA PHE A 405 -7.50 6.62 -31.36
C PHE A 405 -6.80 7.98 -31.24
N HIS A 406 -5.83 8.25 -32.13
CA HIS A 406 -5.08 9.50 -32.17
C HIS A 406 -5.93 10.71 -32.55
N LYS A 407 -6.91 10.50 -33.43
CA LYS A 407 -7.78 11.58 -33.93
C LYS A 407 -9.00 11.86 -33.03
N LYS A 408 -9.60 10.83 -32.42
CA LYS A 408 -10.91 10.94 -31.74
C LYS A 408 -10.83 11.05 -30.21
N VAL A 409 -9.87 10.36 -29.58
CA VAL A 409 -9.82 10.28 -28.10
C VAL A 409 -9.32 11.59 -27.50
N GLY A 410 -9.89 11.99 -26.37
CA GLY A 410 -9.57 13.26 -25.74
C GLY A 410 -10.22 14.49 -26.39
N ARG A 411 -11.06 14.36 -27.42
CA ARG A 411 -11.83 15.49 -27.98
C ARG A 411 -12.80 16.09 -26.96
N PHE A 412 -13.49 15.25 -26.21
CA PHE A 412 -14.46 15.63 -25.19
C PHE A 412 -13.86 15.63 -23.78
N TRP A 413 -12.58 16.00 -23.65
CA TRP A 413 -11.88 15.92 -22.38
C TRP A 413 -12.49 16.70 -21.22
N PRO A 414 -13.11 17.89 -21.39
CA PRO A 414 -13.72 18.59 -20.26
C PRO A 414 -14.85 17.76 -19.67
N LEU A 415 -15.69 17.17 -20.54
CA LEU A 415 -16.81 16.33 -20.13
C LEU A 415 -16.33 15.07 -19.37
N HIS A 416 -15.24 14.44 -19.83
CA HIS A 416 -14.67 13.29 -19.15
C HIS A 416 -14.14 13.66 -17.75
N LEU A 417 -13.44 14.79 -17.62
CA LEU A 417 -12.95 15.25 -16.32
C LEU A 417 -14.08 15.66 -15.38
N THR A 418 -15.15 16.30 -15.89
CA THR A 418 -16.35 16.61 -15.10
C THR A 418 -17.01 15.34 -14.60
N PHE A 419 -17.24 14.35 -15.47
CA PHE A 419 -17.81 13.07 -15.02
C PHE A 419 -16.89 12.30 -14.09
N ALA A 420 -15.56 12.40 -14.25
CA ALA A 420 -14.61 11.82 -13.30
C ALA A 420 -14.74 12.46 -11.92
N ALA A 421 -14.83 13.80 -11.86
CA ALA A 421 -15.04 14.51 -10.60
C ALA A 421 -16.36 14.10 -9.93
N VAL A 422 -17.45 13.99 -10.69
CA VAL A 422 -18.74 13.50 -10.17
C VAL A 422 -18.62 12.06 -9.65
N ALA A 423 -18.01 11.16 -10.41
CA ALA A 423 -17.81 9.77 -10.00
C ALA A 423 -16.95 9.67 -8.72
N PHE A 424 -15.92 10.50 -8.59
CA PHE A 424 -15.09 10.57 -7.40
C PHE A 424 -15.86 11.08 -6.18
N THR A 425 -16.61 12.18 -6.32
CA THR A 425 -17.43 12.72 -5.23
C THR A 425 -18.52 11.74 -4.79
N LEU A 426 -19.19 11.06 -5.73
CA LEU A 426 -20.16 10.02 -5.41
C LEU A 426 -19.52 8.86 -4.65
N ALA A 427 -18.31 8.43 -5.06
CA ALA A 427 -17.58 7.41 -4.33
C ALA A 427 -17.21 7.86 -2.91
N LEU A 428 -16.81 9.12 -2.71
CA LEU A 428 -16.52 9.66 -1.38
C LEU A 428 -17.74 9.67 -0.46
N LEU A 429 -18.90 10.09 -0.97
CA LEU A 429 -20.16 10.07 -0.21
C LEU A 429 -20.53 8.65 0.24
N ILE A 430 -20.29 7.67 -0.62
CA ILE A 430 -20.53 6.25 -0.30
C ILE A 430 -19.49 5.71 0.68
N ILE A 431 -18.23 6.14 0.56
CA ILE A 431 -17.16 5.78 1.49
C ILE A 431 -17.40 6.40 2.87
N GLU A 432 -18.16 7.48 2.99
CA GLU A 432 -18.53 8.06 4.28
C GLU A 432 -19.62 7.26 4.99
N ASP A 433 -20.57 6.68 4.25
CA ASP A 433 -21.74 5.93 4.74
C ASP A 433 -21.52 4.39 4.75
N LYS A 434 -20.49 3.90 5.46
CA LYS A 434 -19.95 2.52 5.35
C LYS A 434 -20.76 1.37 5.98
N ASP A 435 -22.06 1.49 6.17
CA ASP A 435 -22.80 0.55 7.03
C ASP A 435 -23.45 -0.65 6.30
N GLN A 436 -23.22 -0.86 4.98
CA GLN A 436 -23.75 -2.03 4.25
C GLN A 436 -22.80 -2.64 3.19
N ASP A 437 -22.82 -3.97 3.04
CA ASP A 437 -21.94 -4.75 2.15
C ASP A 437 -22.05 -4.43 0.65
N TRP A 438 -23.20 -3.90 0.20
CA TRP A 438 -23.42 -3.56 -1.21
C TRP A 438 -22.68 -2.28 -1.66
N TYR A 439 -22.22 -1.45 -0.72
CA TYR A 439 -21.46 -0.23 -1.03
C TYR A 439 -20.11 -0.53 -1.67
N TYR A 440 -19.47 -1.66 -1.36
CA TYR A 440 -18.21 -2.05 -2.00
C TYR A 440 -18.35 -2.24 -3.51
N GLY A 441 -19.50 -2.78 -3.96
CA GLY A 441 -19.83 -2.89 -5.37
C GLY A 441 -19.88 -1.53 -6.06
N TRP A 442 -20.56 -0.56 -5.44
CA TRP A 442 -20.62 0.81 -5.98
C TRP A 442 -19.27 1.51 -5.96
N ILE A 443 -18.51 1.42 -4.87
CA ILE A 443 -17.16 2.00 -4.79
C ILE A 443 -16.27 1.43 -5.90
N SER A 444 -16.35 0.12 -6.14
CA SER A 444 -15.62 -0.55 -7.21
C SER A 444 -16.06 -0.08 -8.59
N LEU A 445 -17.36 0.11 -8.80
CA LEU A 445 -17.91 0.62 -10.07
C LEU A 445 -17.49 2.06 -10.32
N TYR A 446 -17.64 2.95 -9.33
CA TYR A 446 -17.21 4.34 -9.45
C TYR A 446 -15.70 4.46 -9.59
N SER A 447 -14.91 3.61 -8.93
CA SER A 447 -13.45 3.53 -9.13
C SER A 447 -13.09 3.13 -10.56
N ALA A 448 -13.76 2.10 -11.11
CA ALA A 448 -13.56 1.65 -12.49
C ALA A 448 -14.01 2.70 -13.51
N LEU A 449 -15.09 3.43 -13.25
CA LEU A 449 -15.54 4.53 -14.10
C LEU A 449 -14.55 5.71 -14.05
N PHE A 450 -14.18 6.12 -12.83
CA PHE A 450 -13.27 7.24 -12.57
C PHE A 450 -11.94 7.07 -13.31
N VAL A 451 -11.30 5.91 -13.19
CA VAL A 451 -9.97 5.69 -13.78
C VAL A 451 -9.98 5.85 -15.30
N TRP A 452 -11.00 5.33 -15.99
CA TRP A 452 -11.10 5.49 -17.44
C TRP A 452 -11.44 6.91 -17.87
N LEU A 453 -12.36 7.56 -17.16
CA LEU A 453 -12.69 8.97 -17.40
C LEU A 453 -11.47 9.87 -17.16
N MET A 454 -10.66 9.60 -16.14
CA MET A 454 -9.40 10.30 -15.90
C MET A 454 -8.39 10.08 -17.01
N ILE A 455 -8.17 8.83 -17.45
CA ILE A 455 -7.22 8.54 -18.53
C ILE A 455 -7.63 9.26 -19.84
N PHE A 456 -8.89 9.15 -20.26
CA PHE A 456 -9.37 9.81 -21.48
C PHE A 456 -9.47 11.32 -21.34
N GLY A 457 -9.83 11.80 -20.15
CA GLY A 457 -9.87 13.22 -19.80
C GLY A 457 -8.48 13.85 -19.81
N LEU A 458 -7.44 13.17 -19.34
CA LEU A 458 -6.07 13.69 -19.35
C LEU A 458 -5.44 13.69 -20.75
N ILE A 459 -5.81 12.77 -21.64
CA ILE A 459 -5.27 12.75 -23.02
C ILE A 459 -5.58 14.05 -23.77
N GLY A 460 -6.77 14.64 -23.59
CA GLY A 460 -7.17 15.85 -24.31
C GLY A 460 -6.34 17.11 -24.04
N PRO A 461 -6.21 17.60 -22.79
CA PRO A 461 -5.39 18.75 -22.49
C PRO A 461 -3.91 18.49 -22.85
N PHE A 462 -3.42 17.26 -22.65
CA PHE A 462 -2.04 16.92 -23.07
C PHE A 462 -1.84 17.02 -24.58
N ARG A 463 -2.82 16.60 -25.38
CA ARG A 463 -2.81 16.84 -26.84
C ARG A 463 -2.91 18.31 -27.21
N LYS A 464 -3.78 19.06 -26.52
CA LYS A 464 -4.00 20.48 -26.80
C LYS A 464 -2.76 21.33 -26.49
N PHE A 465 -2.10 21.08 -25.35
CA PHE A 465 -1.03 21.93 -24.84
C PHE A 465 0.38 21.36 -25.05
N PHE A 466 0.54 20.05 -25.24
CA PHE A 466 1.84 19.38 -25.34
C PHE A 466 2.03 18.56 -26.64
N SER A 467 1.29 18.91 -27.71
CA SER A 467 1.46 18.27 -29.03
C SER A 467 2.76 18.64 -29.74
N LYS A 468 3.37 19.77 -29.40
CA LYS A 468 4.64 20.24 -29.99
C LYS A 468 5.84 19.76 -29.17
N GLU A 469 7.00 19.67 -29.81
CA GLU A 469 8.24 19.35 -29.12
C GLU A 469 8.58 20.45 -28.09
N ASN A 470 8.70 20.05 -26.83
CA ASN A 470 9.22 20.90 -25.76
C ASN A 470 10.45 20.21 -25.12
N PRO A 471 11.66 20.81 -25.22
CA PRO A 471 12.88 20.22 -24.68
C PRO A 471 12.84 19.99 -23.16
N GLN A 472 12.17 20.85 -22.39
CA GLN A 472 12.08 20.72 -20.93
C GLN A 472 11.16 19.56 -20.55
N VAL A 473 9.98 19.47 -21.17
CA VAL A 473 9.05 18.35 -20.94
C VAL A 473 9.67 17.03 -21.37
N ARG A 474 10.39 17.03 -22.50
CA ARG A 474 11.17 15.90 -22.97
C ARG A 474 12.25 15.51 -21.95
N PHE A 475 12.94 16.48 -21.36
CA PHE A 475 13.95 16.21 -20.33
C PHE A 475 13.33 15.56 -19.09
N VAL A 476 12.20 16.06 -18.60
CA VAL A 476 11.48 15.44 -17.46
C VAL A 476 11.02 14.03 -17.82
N SER A 477 10.45 13.85 -19.02
CA SER A 477 9.98 12.54 -19.48
C SER A 477 11.10 11.52 -19.67
N ASP A 478 12.27 11.95 -20.15
CA ASP A 478 13.47 11.11 -20.24
C ASP A 478 14.00 10.77 -18.83
N SER A 479 13.88 11.69 -17.86
CA SER A 479 14.31 11.46 -16.47
C SER A 479 13.36 10.56 -15.67
N ALA A 480 12.17 10.23 -16.19
CA ALA A 480 11.11 9.50 -15.51
C ALA A 480 11.59 8.23 -14.78
N TYR A 481 12.42 7.41 -15.43
CA TYR A 481 12.96 6.20 -14.78
C TYR A 481 13.82 6.52 -13.58
N TRP A 482 14.69 7.53 -13.65
CA TRP A 482 15.51 7.95 -12.52
C TRP A 482 14.65 8.51 -11.39
N LEU A 483 13.68 9.38 -11.73
CA LEU A 483 12.76 9.94 -10.75
C LEU A 483 12.01 8.82 -10.01
N TYR A 484 11.52 7.78 -10.69
CA TYR A 484 10.79 6.66 -10.06
C TYR A 484 11.63 5.91 -9.03
N LEU A 485 12.92 5.79 -9.31
CA LEU A 485 13.83 4.99 -8.53
C LEU A 485 14.30 5.76 -7.30
N ALA A 486 14.73 7.00 -7.49
CA ALA A 486 15.45 7.74 -6.46
C ALA A 486 14.56 8.67 -5.61
N HIS A 487 13.26 8.84 -5.91
CA HIS A 487 12.45 9.83 -5.18
C HIS A 487 12.17 9.47 -3.73
N LEU A 488 11.96 8.19 -3.39
CA LEU A 488 11.50 7.84 -2.04
C LEU A 488 12.47 8.23 -0.92
N PRO A 489 13.77 7.85 -0.97
CA PRO A 489 14.68 8.20 0.12
C PRO A 489 14.82 9.73 0.26
N LEU A 490 14.81 10.43 -0.87
CA LEU A 490 14.93 11.88 -0.90
C LEU A 490 13.69 12.57 -0.30
N ILE A 491 12.48 12.13 -0.67
CA ILE A 491 11.24 12.65 -0.10
C ILE A 491 11.25 12.48 1.41
N GLN A 492 11.65 11.31 1.91
CA GLN A 492 11.67 11.03 3.35
C GLN A 492 12.67 11.92 4.10
N ILE A 493 13.87 12.11 3.55
CA ILE A 493 14.88 13.02 4.14
C ILE A 493 14.31 14.45 4.23
N ILE A 494 13.67 14.93 3.16
CA ILE A 494 13.12 16.28 3.13
C ILE A 494 11.89 16.38 4.05
N GLN A 495 11.00 15.39 4.06
CA GLN A 495 9.85 15.33 4.97
C GLN A 495 10.31 15.36 6.42
N PHE A 496 11.36 14.60 6.77
CA PHE A 496 11.92 14.58 8.12
C PHE A 496 12.42 15.96 8.52
N TRP A 497 13.09 16.66 7.59
CA TRP A 497 13.60 18.00 7.83
C TRP A 497 12.49 19.04 8.06
N VAL A 498 11.35 18.91 7.38
CA VAL A 498 10.22 19.86 7.50
C VAL A 498 9.13 19.42 8.49
N ALA A 499 9.26 18.23 9.07
CA ALA A 499 8.23 17.59 9.89
C ALA A 499 7.78 18.49 11.05
N GLU A 500 8.73 19.16 11.70
CA GLU A 500 8.50 19.99 12.88
C GLU A 500 8.19 21.47 12.56
N TRP A 501 8.23 21.87 11.29
CA TRP A 501 8.03 23.28 10.93
C TRP A 501 6.59 23.72 11.25
N SER A 502 6.42 24.94 11.75
CA SER A 502 5.11 25.54 12.04
C SER A 502 4.43 26.16 10.80
N LEU A 503 4.65 25.59 9.61
CA LEU A 503 4.09 26.08 8.36
C LEU A 503 2.79 25.34 7.96
N PRO A 504 1.90 25.99 7.20
CA PRO A 504 0.77 25.33 6.56
C PRO A 504 1.19 24.12 5.70
N ILE A 505 0.38 23.06 5.73
CA ILE A 505 0.67 21.79 5.06
C ILE A 505 0.82 21.95 3.55
N LEU A 506 0.01 22.80 2.90
CA LEU A 506 0.14 23.06 1.47
C LEU A 506 1.51 23.64 1.09
N LEU A 507 2.08 24.49 1.95
CA LEU A 507 3.42 25.04 1.75
C LEU A 507 4.50 23.98 1.99
N LYS A 508 4.38 23.18 3.06
CA LYS A 508 5.29 22.06 3.32
C LYS A 508 5.27 21.04 2.16
N LEU A 509 4.09 20.62 1.72
CA LEU A 509 3.92 19.68 0.61
C LEU A 509 4.52 20.24 -0.68
N SER A 510 4.24 21.51 -0.99
CA SER A 510 4.79 22.17 -2.17
C SER A 510 6.32 22.22 -2.10
N PHE A 511 6.87 22.55 -0.93
CA PHE A 511 8.31 22.56 -0.69
C PHE A 511 8.93 21.17 -0.87
N VAL A 512 8.37 20.13 -0.23
CA VAL A 512 8.81 18.73 -0.38
C VAL A 512 8.82 18.33 -1.85
N CYS A 513 7.74 18.60 -2.58
CA CYS A 513 7.61 18.21 -3.99
C CYS A 513 8.59 18.96 -4.90
N VAL A 514 8.72 20.28 -4.74
CA VAL A 514 9.60 21.12 -5.58
C VAL A 514 11.06 20.79 -5.34
N ILE A 515 11.49 20.73 -4.08
CA ILE A 515 12.89 20.46 -3.73
C ILE A 515 13.28 19.04 -4.15
N THR A 516 12.42 18.04 -3.88
CA THR A 516 12.65 16.66 -4.35
C THR A 516 12.81 16.64 -5.86
N THR A 517 11.87 17.24 -6.61
CA THR A 517 11.89 17.22 -8.08
C THR A 517 13.14 17.91 -8.62
N LEU A 518 13.51 19.07 -8.07
CA LEU A 518 14.69 19.83 -8.48
C LEU A 518 15.98 19.05 -8.27
N LEU A 519 16.17 18.46 -7.08
CA LEU A 519 17.34 17.66 -6.74
C LEU A 519 17.42 16.39 -7.61
N LEU A 520 16.30 15.73 -7.90
CA LEU A 520 16.26 14.57 -8.80
C LEU A 520 16.59 14.94 -10.25
N LEU A 521 16.10 16.08 -10.74
CA LEU A 521 16.39 16.55 -12.09
C LEU A 521 17.85 16.99 -12.25
N LEU A 522 18.42 17.64 -11.23
CA LEU A 522 19.84 18.02 -11.20
C LEU A 522 20.75 16.80 -11.14
N SER A 523 20.48 15.86 -10.22
CA SER A 523 21.22 14.61 -10.14
C SER A 523 21.13 13.81 -11.44
N TYR A 524 19.94 13.76 -12.07
CA TYR A 524 19.82 13.15 -13.39
C TYR A 524 20.69 13.85 -14.44
N ARG A 525 20.67 15.19 -14.50
CA ARG A 525 21.41 15.97 -15.49
C ARG A 525 22.93 15.73 -15.40
N TYR A 526 23.48 15.79 -14.20
CA TYR A 526 24.94 15.81 -14.00
C TYR A 526 25.53 14.43 -13.72
N LEU A 527 24.82 13.56 -13.00
CA LEU A 527 25.37 12.29 -12.50
C LEU A 527 24.90 11.07 -13.29
N ILE A 528 23.74 11.14 -13.94
CA ILE A 528 23.13 9.94 -14.56
C ILE A 528 23.10 10.03 -16.08
N ARG A 529 22.65 11.15 -16.66
CA ARG A 529 22.27 11.25 -18.09
C ARG A 529 23.34 10.80 -19.07
N TYR A 530 24.62 11.08 -18.79
CA TYR A 530 25.75 10.76 -19.67
C TYR A 530 26.64 9.63 -19.14
N THR A 531 26.18 8.87 -18.16
CA THR A 531 26.92 7.73 -17.61
C THR A 531 26.44 6.40 -18.18
N LEU A 532 27.12 5.30 -17.81
CA LEU A 532 26.68 3.94 -18.12
C LEU A 532 25.23 3.70 -17.64
N ILE A 533 24.89 4.23 -16.46
CA ILE A 533 23.55 4.13 -15.86
C ILE A 533 22.52 4.81 -16.76
N GLY A 534 22.75 6.08 -17.15
CA GLY A 534 21.85 6.79 -18.07
C GLY A 534 21.73 6.13 -19.44
N THR A 535 22.83 5.57 -19.94
CA THR A 535 22.85 4.81 -21.20
C THR A 535 22.00 3.55 -21.11
N MET A 536 22.03 2.83 -19.99
CA MET A 536 21.20 1.65 -19.78
C MET A 536 19.72 1.99 -19.59
N LEU A 537 19.40 3.06 -18.87
CA LEU A 537 18.02 3.51 -18.62
C LEU A 537 17.37 4.07 -19.90
N ASN A 538 18.04 4.98 -20.60
CA ASN A 538 17.46 5.81 -21.65
C ASN A 538 18.07 5.61 -23.04
N GLY A 539 19.05 4.71 -23.17
CA GLY A 539 19.85 4.53 -24.39
C GLY A 539 21.02 5.51 -24.46
N LYS A 540 21.98 5.25 -25.34
CA LYS A 540 23.16 6.12 -25.53
C LYS A 540 22.72 7.54 -25.85
N ARG A 541 23.20 8.50 -25.06
CA ARG A 541 23.07 9.94 -25.31
C ARG A 541 24.46 10.51 -25.45
N TYR A 542 24.71 11.18 -26.57
CA TYR A 542 25.97 11.90 -26.78
C TYR A 542 25.79 13.33 -26.28
N LYS A 543 26.81 13.89 -25.61
CA LYS A 543 26.89 15.34 -25.48
C LYS A 543 27.00 15.86 -26.90
N THR A 544 25.99 16.58 -27.37
CA THR A 544 26.20 17.48 -28.50
C THR A 544 27.22 18.47 -27.99
N ASN A 545 28.48 18.35 -28.45
CA ASN A 545 29.45 19.42 -28.28
C ASN A 545 28.77 20.64 -28.89
N ALA A 546 28.40 21.60 -28.05
CA ALA A 546 28.11 22.93 -28.51
C ALA A 546 29.44 23.46 -29.07
N THR A 547 29.65 23.27 -30.36
CA THR A 547 30.65 24.01 -31.10
C THR A 547 30.11 25.40 -31.32
N HIS A 548 30.76 26.34 -30.63
CA HIS A 548 30.72 27.81 -30.72
C HIS A 548 29.47 28.53 -30.20
#